data_AF-A0A4R5W7Q6-F1
#
_entry.id   AF-A0A4R5W7Q6-F1
#
_cell.length_a   1.000
_cell.length_b   1.000
_cell.length_c   1.000
_cell.angle_alpha   90.00
_cell.angle_beta   90.00
_cell.angle_gamma   90.00
#
_symmetry.space_group_name_H-M   'P 1'
#
loop_
_entity.id
_entity.type
_entity.pdbx_description
1 polymer ?
#
loop_
_entity_poly.entity_id
_entity_poly.type
_entity_poly.pdbx_seq_one_letter_code
_entity_poly.pdbx_strand_id
1 'polypeptide(L)'
;MFERMSESDSDPHAAAAAVDAITLATREENAAGARRLDAIGDLWALRAPDDDIEKRYWAIDGYAGLVVEVAAALGVSRKRAQAQVDRAVMLRTRLPKVAAIYAKGLIDAVMVAMIVARTDLIIDDDVAGQVDADLAAKIVAWGRLSKPKMEQRIDAIIAASDQAGVHPPKPPSQARYLDVRASGPGCASICGTVDAATAAVLDAAIDDLA
;
A
#
# COMPACT_ATOMS: atom_id res chain seq x y z
N MET A 1 35.71 -40.26 -27.52
CA MET A 1 34.77 -41.23 -26.93
C MET A 1 33.75 -40.42 -26.16
N PHE A 2 32.49 -40.61 -26.53
CA PHE A 2 31.32 -39.82 -26.18
C PHE A 2 31.07 -39.63 -24.66
N GLU A 3 30.74 -38.38 -24.30
CA GLU A 3 29.51 -37.97 -23.60
C GLU A 3 29.09 -38.71 -22.32
N ARG A 4 29.09 -37.95 -21.20
CA ARG A 4 27.91 -37.85 -20.30
C ARG A 4 27.88 -36.49 -19.62
N MET A 5 27.19 -35.55 -20.27
CA MET A 5 26.23 -34.68 -19.61
C MET A 5 25.04 -35.55 -19.18
N SER A 6 24.75 -35.65 -17.88
CA SER A 6 23.51 -36.16 -17.26
C SER A 6 23.79 -36.28 -15.77
N GLU A 7 23.04 -35.70 -14.83
CA GLU A 7 21.85 -34.86 -14.84
C GLU A 7 21.94 -34.05 -13.54
N SER A 8 21.69 -32.75 -13.63
CA SER A 8 21.21 -32.00 -12.48
C SER A 8 19.88 -32.63 -12.09
N ASP A 9 19.89 -33.53 -11.13
CA ASP A 9 18.66 -33.98 -10.49
C ASP A 9 18.19 -32.85 -9.57
N SER A 10 17.65 -31.79 -10.19
CA SER A 10 16.88 -30.77 -9.49
C SER A 10 15.67 -31.49 -8.95
N ASP A 11 15.80 -32.09 -7.76
CA ASP A 11 14.75 -32.84 -7.09
C ASP A 11 13.45 -32.01 -7.15
N PRO A 12 12.45 -32.43 -7.95
CA PRO A 12 11.20 -31.68 -8.09
C PRO A 12 10.49 -31.51 -6.74
N HIS A 13 10.76 -32.40 -5.78
CA HIS A 13 10.24 -32.31 -4.42
C HIS A 13 10.90 -31.18 -3.63
N ALA A 14 12.21 -30.96 -3.80
CA ALA A 14 12.93 -29.83 -3.19
C ALA A 14 12.47 -28.49 -3.78
N ALA A 15 12.23 -28.41 -5.09
CA ALA A 15 11.69 -27.21 -5.73
C ALA A 15 10.26 -26.90 -5.26
N ALA A 16 9.39 -27.91 -5.15
CA ALA A 16 8.03 -27.76 -4.62
C ALA A 16 8.04 -27.30 -3.15
N ALA A 17 8.88 -27.91 -2.30
CA ALA A 17 9.03 -27.53 -0.91
C ALA A 17 9.53 -26.07 -0.76
N ALA A 18 10.43 -25.62 -1.64
CA ALA A 18 10.87 -24.23 -1.67
C ALA A 18 9.73 -23.26 -2.02
N VAL A 19 8.87 -23.61 -2.98
CA VAL A 19 7.69 -22.80 -3.34
C VAL A 19 6.69 -22.73 -2.19
N ASP A 20 6.47 -23.83 -1.47
CA ASP A 20 5.61 -23.86 -0.30
C ASP A 20 6.19 -23.02 0.84
N ALA A 21 7.50 -23.09 1.07
CA ALA A 21 8.19 -22.27 2.07
C ALA A 21 8.09 -20.77 1.75
N ILE A 22 8.25 -20.38 0.47
CA ILE A 22 8.04 -19.00 0.02
C ILE A 22 6.61 -18.55 0.35
N THR A 23 5.62 -19.37 -0.02
CA THR A 23 4.21 -19.05 0.20
C THR A 23 3.86 -18.89 1.68
N LEU A 24 4.40 -19.79 2.53
CA LEU A 24 4.20 -19.73 3.97
C LEU A 24 4.85 -18.48 4.56
N ALA A 25 6.13 -18.23 4.26
CA ALA A 25 6.86 -17.07 4.77
C ALA A 25 6.19 -15.75 4.39
N THR A 26 5.68 -15.63 3.15
CA THR A 26 4.92 -14.45 2.72
C THR A 26 3.64 -14.25 3.54
N ARG A 27 2.89 -15.33 3.84
CA ARG A 27 1.68 -15.22 4.69
C ARG A 27 2.03 -14.82 6.12
N GLU A 28 3.11 -15.37 6.67
CA GLU A 28 3.59 -15.03 8.01
C GLU A 28 4.06 -13.58 8.11
N GLU A 29 4.78 -13.08 7.10
CA GLU A 29 5.19 -11.68 7.01
C GLU A 29 3.98 -10.74 6.98
N ASN A 30 2.99 -11.05 6.14
CA ASN A 30 1.75 -10.28 6.06
C ASN A 30 1.00 -10.27 7.40
N ALA A 31 0.85 -11.44 8.04
CA ALA A 31 0.21 -11.55 9.34
C ALA A 31 0.99 -10.80 10.45
N ALA A 32 2.33 -10.79 10.39
CA ALA A 32 3.16 -10.00 11.29
C ALA A 32 2.96 -8.49 11.07
N GLY A 33 2.85 -8.06 9.81
CA GLY A 33 2.52 -6.68 9.46
C GLY A 33 1.14 -6.26 9.98
N ALA A 34 0.16 -7.15 9.94
CA ALA A 34 -1.16 -6.93 10.51
C ALA A 34 -1.12 -6.77 12.04
N ARG A 35 -0.45 -7.69 12.75
CA ARG A 35 -0.25 -7.60 14.21
C ARG A 35 0.42 -6.29 14.63
N ARG A 36 1.38 -5.80 13.85
CA ARG A 36 2.00 -4.49 14.10
C ARG A 36 1.00 -3.35 13.99
N LEU A 37 0.17 -3.32 12.95
CA LEU A 37 -0.85 -2.28 12.79
C LEU A 37 -1.93 -2.36 13.87
N ASP A 38 -2.32 -3.57 14.26
CA ASP A 38 -3.26 -3.81 15.36
C ASP A 38 -2.74 -3.24 16.69
N ALA A 39 -1.47 -3.52 17.04
CA ALA A 39 -0.82 -2.96 18.23
C ALA A 39 -0.73 -1.42 18.20
N ILE A 40 -0.50 -0.82 17.03
CA ILE A 40 -0.55 0.65 16.88
C ILE A 40 -1.98 1.17 17.10
N GLY A 41 -2.99 0.45 16.60
CA GLY A 41 -4.40 0.75 16.80
C GLY A 41 -4.83 0.65 18.26
N ASP A 42 -4.33 -0.35 18.99
CA ASP A 42 -4.53 -0.47 20.44
C ASP A 42 -3.88 0.69 21.20
N LEU A 43 -2.65 1.07 20.84
CA LEU A 43 -1.98 2.23 21.43
C LEU A 43 -2.75 3.53 21.17
N TRP A 44 -3.31 3.71 19.98
CA TRP A 44 -4.18 4.84 19.67
C TRP A 44 -5.44 4.83 20.55
N ALA A 45 -6.12 3.67 20.67
CA ALA A 45 -7.33 3.54 21.47
C ALA A 45 -7.10 3.77 22.97
N LEU A 46 -5.96 3.34 23.51
CA LEU A 46 -5.59 3.57 24.91
C LEU A 46 -5.35 5.04 25.26
N ARG A 47 -5.14 5.89 24.26
CA ARG A 47 -4.75 7.28 24.46
C ARG A 47 -5.73 8.29 23.91
N ALA A 48 -6.58 7.89 22.97
CA ALA A 48 -7.68 8.73 22.50
C ALA A 48 -8.63 8.98 23.68
N PRO A 49 -8.81 10.25 24.12
CA PRO A 49 -9.70 10.57 25.23
C PRO A 49 -11.15 10.36 24.83
N ASP A 50 -11.99 9.97 25.81
CA ASP A 50 -13.42 9.78 25.60
C ASP A 50 -14.18 11.12 25.50
N ASP A 51 -13.67 12.19 26.12
CA ASP A 51 -14.29 13.52 26.17
C ASP A 51 -14.08 14.35 24.89
N ASP A 52 -15.14 15.00 24.42
CA ASP A 52 -15.14 15.72 23.14
C ASP A 52 -14.31 17.02 23.11
N ILE A 53 -14.07 17.65 24.26
CA ILE A 53 -13.21 18.84 24.37
C ILE A 53 -11.74 18.41 24.37
N GLU A 54 -11.42 17.38 25.16
CA GLU A 54 -10.08 16.80 25.21
C GLU A 54 -9.68 16.17 23.87
N LYS A 55 -10.63 15.59 23.13
CA LYS A 55 -10.40 15.08 21.77
C LYS A 55 -9.82 16.13 20.83
N ARG A 56 -10.17 17.42 20.95
CA ARG A 56 -9.62 18.46 20.07
C ARG A 56 -8.14 18.72 20.33
N TYR A 57 -7.74 18.80 21.60
CA TYR A 57 -6.34 18.94 21.98
C TYR A 57 -5.55 17.66 21.69
N TRP A 58 -6.18 16.50 21.87
CA TRP A 58 -5.64 15.20 21.50
C TRP A 58 -5.38 15.08 19.98
N ALA A 59 -6.30 15.55 19.14
CA ALA A 59 -6.16 15.45 17.68
C ALA A 59 -4.92 16.16 17.14
N ILE A 60 -4.42 17.17 17.87
CA ILE A 60 -3.24 17.94 17.50
C ILE A 60 -2.01 17.40 18.23
N ASP A 61 -1.95 17.57 19.56
CA ASP A 61 -0.73 17.30 20.33
C ASP A 61 -0.60 15.83 20.74
N GLY A 62 -1.72 15.20 21.10
CA GLY A 62 -1.76 13.79 21.48
C GLY A 62 -1.44 12.85 20.33
N TYR A 63 -2.00 13.14 19.15
CA TYR A 63 -1.75 12.43 17.91
C TYR A 63 -0.28 12.58 17.47
N ALA A 64 0.28 13.79 17.54
CA ALA A 64 1.71 14.00 17.26
C ALA A 64 2.62 13.21 18.22
N GLY A 65 2.25 13.15 19.52
CA GLY A 65 2.94 12.32 20.52
C GLY A 65 2.91 10.83 20.19
N LEU A 66 1.74 10.30 19.82
CA LEU A 66 1.58 8.91 19.35
C LEU A 66 2.51 8.61 18.17
N VAL A 67 2.56 9.50 17.18
CA VAL A 67 3.41 9.33 15.99
C VAL A 67 4.89 9.28 16.34
N VAL A 68 5.35 10.08 17.31
CA VAL A 68 6.73 10.06 17.80
C VAL A 68 7.07 8.72 18.44
N GLU A 69 6.18 8.17 19.25
CA GLU A 69 6.40 6.88 19.90
C GLU A 69 6.42 5.73 18.90
N VAL A 70 5.50 5.72 17.94
CA VAL A 70 5.51 4.75 16.84
C VAL A 70 6.80 4.90 16.00
N ALA A 71 7.27 6.12 15.75
CA ALA A 71 8.53 6.35 15.05
C ALA A 71 9.72 5.75 15.81
N ALA A 72 9.78 5.96 17.13
CA ALA A 72 10.82 5.40 17.99
C ALA A 72 10.76 3.87 18.04
N ALA A 73 9.57 3.30 18.24
CA ALA A 73 9.37 1.85 18.32
C ALA A 73 9.71 1.12 17.01
N LEU A 74 9.44 1.74 15.86
CA LEU A 74 9.71 1.16 14.55
C LEU A 74 11.10 1.50 13.97
N GLY A 75 11.82 2.45 14.57
CA GLY A 75 13.09 2.94 14.03
C GLY A 75 12.94 3.63 12.66
N VAL A 76 11.86 4.38 12.45
CA VAL A 76 11.57 5.06 11.16
C VAL A 76 11.35 6.56 11.32
N SER A 77 11.35 7.30 10.20
CA SER A 77 11.05 8.72 10.23
C SER A 77 9.61 9.00 10.67
N ARG A 78 9.37 10.19 11.27
CA ARG A 78 8.03 10.63 11.68
C ARG A 78 6.98 10.51 10.58
N LYS A 79 7.30 10.90 9.35
CA LYS A 79 6.38 10.78 8.19
C LYS A 79 6.03 9.32 7.86
N ARG A 80 6.97 8.38 8.04
CA ARG A 80 6.69 6.95 7.83
C ARG A 80 5.85 6.37 8.97
N ALA A 81 6.11 6.80 10.20
CA ALA A 81 5.31 6.41 11.37
C ALA A 81 3.87 6.93 11.28
N GLN A 82 3.71 8.21 10.92
CA GLN A 82 2.42 8.83 10.59
C GLN A 82 1.58 7.94 9.68
N ALA A 83 2.14 7.52 8.54
CA ALA A 83 1.44 6.65 7.61
C ALA A 83 1.12 5.24 8.18
N GLN A 84 1.85 4.75 9.18
CA GLN A 84 1.49 3.52 9.90
C GLN A 84 0.32 3.77 10.86
N VAL A 85 0.34 4.88 11.60
CA VAL A 85 -0.74 5.29 12.50
C VAL A 85 -2.04 5.48 11.72
N ASP A 86 -2.01 6.25 10.63
CA ASP A 86 -3.20 6.49 9.80
C ASP A 86 -3.82 5.18 9.28
N ARG A 87 -2.99 4.23 8.83
CA ARG A 87 -3.45 2.90 8.40
C ARG A 87 -4.01 2.08 9.55
N ALA A 88 -3.35 2.07 10.70
CA ALA A 88 -3.79 1.34 11.88
C ALA A 88 -5.15 1.85 12.35
N VAL A 89 -5.32 3.17 12.43
CA VAL A 89 -6.60 3.80 12.80
C VAL A 89 -7.67 3.46 11.77
N MET A 90 -7.42 3.66 10.47
CA MET A 90 -8.40 3.34 9.42
C MET A 90 -8.85 1.88 9.45
N LEU A 91 -7.91 0.93 9.59
CA LEU A 91 -8.21 -0.50 9.68
C LEU A 91 -9.03 -0.84 10.92
N ARG A 92 -8.74 -0.20 12.05
CA ARG A 92 -9.45 -0.45 13.31
C ARG A 92 -10.86 0.12 13.29
N THR A 93 -11.03 1.36 12.83
CA THR A 93 -12.27 2.11 13.01
C THR A 93 -13.23 1.98 11.83
N ARG A 94 -12.72 1.83 10.60
CA ARG A 94 -13.54 1.91 9.38
C ARG A 94 -13.42 0.68 8.48
N LEU A 95 -12.31 -0.04 8.53
CA LEU A 95 -12.06 -1.21 7.68
C LEU A 95 -11.74 -2.52 8.46
N PRO A 96 -12.52 -2.90 9.50
CA PRO A 96 -12.20 -4.05 10.35
C PRO A 96 -12.24 -5.41 9.62
N LYS A 97 -13.06 -5.58 8.58
CA LYS A 97 -13.12 -6.84 7.81
C LYS A 97 -11.91 -7.01 6.92
N VAL A 98 -11.43 -5.93 6.29
CA VAL A 98 -10.14 -5.92 5.58
C VAL A 98 -8.99 -6.23 6.56
N ALA A 99 -9.01 -5.63 7.75
CA ALA A 99 -8.02 -5.91 8.79
C ALA A 99 -7.98 -7.40 9.16
N ALA A 100 -9.14 -8.04 9.32
CA ALA A 100 -9.24 -9.46 9.63
C ALA A 100 -8.67 -10.38 8.51
N ILE A 101 -8.78 -9.98 7.25
CA ILE A 101 -8.16 -10.69 6.12
C ILE A 101 -6.64 -10.52 6.13
N TYR A 102 -6.17 -9.30 6.41
CA TYR A 102 -4.75 -9.03 6.52
C TYR A 102 -4.11 -9.79 7.68
N ALA A 103 -4.80 -9.91 8.82
CA ALA A 103 -4.37 -10.71 9.97
C ALA A 103 -4.17 -12.19 9.65
N LYS A 104 -4.90 -12.72 8.65
CA LYS A 104 -4.73 -14.09 8.12
C LYS A 104 -3.58 -14.21 7.11
N GLY A 105 -2.89 -13.11 6.80
CA GLY A 105 -1.78 -13.06 5.84
C GLY A 105 -2.20 -13.18 4.37
N LEU A 106 -3.50 -13.01 4.06
CA LEU A 106 -4.06 -13.29 2.73
C LEU A 106 -3.91 -12.16 1.71
N ILE A 107 -3.60 -10.96 2.18
CA ILE A 107 -3.26 -9.79 1.37
C ILE A 107 -1.97 -9.19 1.90
N ASP A 108 -1.23 -8.47 1.06
CA ASP A 108 0.03 -7.84 1.45
C ASP A 108 -0.16 -6.41 1.98
N ALA A 109 0.91 -5.87 2.55
CA ALA A 109 0.93 -4.50 3.06
C ALA A 109 0.71 -3.43 1.96
N VAL A 110 0.99 -3.75 0.69
CA VAL A 110 0.83 -2.82 -0.44
C VAL A 110 -0.64 -2.69 -0.80
N MET A 111 -1.37 -3.80 -0.88
CA MET A 111 -2.82 -3.85 -1.05
C MET A 111 -3.52 -3.12 0.08
N VAL A 112 -3.13 -3.36 1.33
CA VAL A 112 -3.68 -2.67 2.51
C VAL A 112 -3.46 -1.16 2.42
N ALA A 113 -2.24 -0.73 2.11
CA ALA A 113 -1.92 0.67 1.95
C ALA A 113 -2.72 1.34 0.82
N MET A 114 -2.96 0.62 -0.28
CA MET A 114 -3.78 1.07 -1.39
C MET A 114 -5.24 1.23 -0.98
N ILE A 115 -5.83 0.22 -0.34
CA ILE A 115 -7.22 0.27 0.13
C ILE A 115 -7.42 1.49 1.03
N VAL A 116 -6.59 1.63 2.08
CA VAL A 116 -6.67 2.77 3.01
C VAL A 116 -6.59 4.11 2.29
N ALA A 117 -5.68 4.24 1.32
CA ALA A 117 -5.50 5.48 0.57
C ALA A 117 -6.63 5.78 -0.41
N ARG A 118 -7.40 4.77 -0.86
CA ARG A 118 -8.55 5.00 -1.76
C ARG A 118 -9.84 5.27 -0.98
N THR A 119 -9.96 4.79 0.25
CA THR A 119 -11.16 4.94 1.08
C THR A 119 -11.14 6.17 2.00
N ASP A 120 -10.05 6.94 2.02
CA ASP A 120 -9.88 8.10 2.91
C ASP A 120 -10.85 9.27 2.62
N LEU A 121 -11.39 9.36 1.40
CA LEU A 121 -12.38 10.38 1.02
C LEU A 121 -13.83 10.00 1.35
N ILE A 122 -14.09 8.76 1.76
CA ILE A 122 -15.43 8.37 2.22
C ILE A 122 -15.67 9.07 3.56
N ILE A 123 -16.71 9.89 3.66
CA ILE A 123 -17.01 10.64 4.90
C ILE A 123 -17.97 9.86 5.80
N ASP A 124 -18.98 9.21 5.21
CA ASP A 124 -20.01 8.47 5.94
C ASP A 124 -19.48 7.11 6.44
N ASP A 125 -19.61 6.85 7.74
CA ASP A 125 -19.12 5.62 8.37
C ASP A 125 -19.96 4.37 8.02
N ASP A 126 -21.25 4.53 7.76
CA ASP A 126 -22.09 3.42 7.29
C ASP A 126 -21.68 2.99 5.88
N VAL A 127 -21.39 3.98 5.02
CA VAL A 127 -20.82 3.74 3.68
C VAL A 127 -19.46 3.06 3.79
N ALA A 128 -18.58 3.52 4.68
CA ALA A 128 -17.27 2.90 4.89
C ALA A 128 -17.42 1.44 5.35
N GLY A 129 -18.36 1.14 6.24
CA GLY A 129 -18.66 -0.21 6.70
C GLY A 129 -19.20 -1.14 5.59
N GLN A 130 -19.98 -0.60 4.66
CA GLN A 130 -20.44 -1.33 3.47
C GLN A 130 -19.28 -1.59 2.50
N VAL A 131 -18.46 -0.58 2.21
CA VAL A 131 -17.26 -0.70 1.35
C VAL A 131 -16.26 -1.71 1.94
N ASP A 132 -16.03 -1.69 3.25
CA ASP A 132 -15.21 -2.69 3.96
C ASP A 132 -15.73 -4.11 3.74
N ALA A 133 -17.05 -4.31 3.85
CA ALA A 133 -17.68 -5.62 3.61
C ALA A 133 -17.44 -6.11 2.18
N ASP A 134 -17.67 -5.23 1.20
CA ASP A 134 -17.56 -5.56 -0.21
C ASP A 134 -16.12 -5.80 -0.66
N LEU A 135 -15.17 -5.04 -0.11
CA LEU A 135 -13.75 -5.28 -0.28
C LEU A 135 -13.38 -6.64 0.32
N ALA A 136 -13.72 -6.88 1.58
CA ALA A 136 -13.37 -8.11 2.26
C ALA A 136 -13.87 -9.38 1.53
N ALA A 137 -15.05 -9.30 0.90
CA ALA A 137 -15.59 -10.40 0.12
C ALA A 137 -14.78 -10.74 -1.16
N LYS A 138 -13.99 -9.80 -1.69
CA LYS A 138 -13.40 -9.90 -3.05
C LYS A 138 -11.87 -9.85 -3.11
N ILE A 139 -11.23 -9.12 -2.19
CA ILE A 139 -9.81 -8.72 -2.30
C ILE A 139 -8.81 -9.89 -2.33
N VAL A 140 -9.13 -11.02 -1.70
CA VAL A 140 -8.23 -12.19 -1.66
C VAL A 140 -7.98 -12.76 -3.07
N ALA A 141 -8.95 -12.64 -3.97
CA ALA A 141 -8.83 -13.12 -5.35
C ALA A 141 -7.98 -12.20 -6.25
N TRP A 142 -7.52 -11.05 -5.76
CA TRP A 142 -6.91 -10.00 -6.59
C TRP A 142 -5.37 -10.01 -6.58
N GLY A 143 -4.72 -10.92 -5.85
CA GLY A 143 -3.26 -10.92 -5.68
C GLY A 143 -2.43 -11.07 -6.97
N ARG A 144 -3.04 -11.38 -8.12
CA ARG A 144 -2.39 -11.45 -9.45
C ARG A 144 -2.64 -10.23 -10.34
N LEU A 145 -3.44 -9.28 -9.88
CA LEU A 145 -3.77 -8.09 -10.65
C LEU A 145 -2.64 -7.07 -10.57
N SER A 146 -2.45 -6.31 -11.66
CA SER A 146 -1.55 -5.16 -11.63
C SER A 146 -2.10 -4.06 -10.72
N LYS A 147 -1.21 -3.21 -10.20
CA LYS A 147 -1.58 -2.07 -9.35
C LYS A 147 -2.72 -1.21 -9.93
N PRO A 148 -2.69 -0.74 -11.19
CA PRO A 148 -3.78 0.07 -11.74
C PRO A 148 -5.11 -0.69 -11.81
N LYS A 149 -5.06 -2.01 -12.04
CA LYS A 149 -6.26 -2.83 -12.10
C LYS A 149 -6.88 -3.04 -10.72
N MET A 150 -6.06 -3.14 -9.68
CA MET A 150 -6.51 -3.17 -8.29
C MET A 150 -7.15 -1.85 -7.90
N GLU A 151 -6.50 -0.72 -8.18
CA GLU A 151 -7.04 0.63 -7.92
C GLU A 151 -8.42 0.80 -8.59
N GLN A 152 -8.53 0.49 -9.88
CA GLN A 152 -9.80 0.54 -10.61
C GLN A 152 -10.91 -0.30 -9.97
N ARG A 153 -10.59 -1.48 -9.44
CA ARG A 153 -11.58 -2.35 -8.80
C ARG A 153 -12.02 -1.82 -7.43
N ILE A 154 -11.10 -1.26 -6.66
CA ILE A 154 -11.42 -0.59 -5.39
C ILE A 154 -12.35 0.59 -5.66
N ASP A 155 -12.01 1.42 -6.65
CA ASP A 155 -12.80 2.58 -7.03
C ASP A 155 -14.20 2.22 -7.48
N ALA A 156 -14.35 1.13 -8.23
CA ALA A 156 -15.65 0.65 -8.66
C ALA A 156 -16.52 0.20 -7.47
N ILE A 157 -15.92 -0.36 -6.41
CA ILE A 157 -16.65 -0.70 -5.18
C ILE A 157 -17.07 0.57 -4.45
N ILE A 158 -16.17 1.54 -4.33
CA ILE A 158 -16.46 2.82 -3.66
C ILE A 158 -17.57 3.55 -4.42
N ALA A 159 -17.44 3.71 -5.74
CA ALA A 159 -18.40 4.37 -6.62
C ALA A 159 -19.82 3.80 -6.53
N ALA A 160 -19.94 2.48 -6.30
CA ALA A 160 -21.24 1.83 -6.15
C ALA A 160 -21.99 2.26 -4.87
N SER A 161 -21.28 2.71 -3.85
CA SER A 161 -21.84 3.16 -2.57
C SER A 161 -21.81 4.68 -2.40
N ASP A 162 -20.74 5.32 -2.86
CA ASP A 162 -20.49 6.76 -2.75
C ASP A 162 -19.59 7.23 -3.90
N GLN A 163 -20.20 7.92 -4.87
CA GLN A 163 -19.48 8.50 -6.00
C GLN A 163 -18.53 9.64 -5.57
N ALA A 164 -18.82 10.35 -4.49
CA ALA A 164 -18.00 11.45 -3.99
C ALA A 164 -16.75 10.95 -3.24
N GLY A 165 -16.81 9.75 -2.67
CA GLY A 165 -15.67 9.05 -2.06
C GLY A 165 -14.64 8.53 -3.06
N VAL A 166 -14.92 8.59 -4.36
CA VAL A 166 -13.96 8.20 -5.41
C VAL A 166 -12.97 9.33 -5.63
N HIS A 167 -11.69 9.05 -5.41
CA HIS A 167 -10.63 9.99 -5.79
C HIS A 167 -10.72 10.36 -7.26
N PRO A 168 -10.68 11.66 -7.61
CA PRO A 168 -10.68 12.07 -9.00
C PRO A 168 -9.44 11.50 -9.71
N PRO A 169 -9.54 11.20 -11.02
CA PRO A 169 -8.37 10.89 -11.82
C PRO A 169 -7.33 11.99 -11.62
N LYS A 170 -6.06 11.61 -11.47
CA LYS A 170 -4.99 12.62 -11.47
C LYS A 170 -5.12 13.45 -12.76
N PRO A 171 -5.15 14.78 -12.66
CA PRO A 171 -5.27 15.61 -13.85
C PRO A 171 -4.10 15.30 -14.81
N PRO A 172 -4.30 15.39 -16.14
CA PRO A 172 -3.27 15.04 -17.12
C PRO A 172 -1.93 15.77 -16.90
N SER A 173 -1.97 16.96 -16.31
CA SER A 173 -0.79 17.75 -15.94
C SER A 173 0.05 17.14 -14.80
N GLN A 174 -0.54 16.30 -13.94
CA GLN A 174 0.17 15.56 -12.88
C GLN A 174 0.48 14.10 -13.28
N ALA A 175 -0.16 13.59 -14.32
CA ALA A 175 0.27 12.35 -14.98
C ALA A 175 1.49 12.58 -15.89
N ARG A 176 1.76 13.85 -16.24
CA ARG A 176 2.95 14.28 -16.96
C ARG A 176 4.01 14.73 -15.98
N TYR A 177 5.07 13.96 -15.83
CA TYR A 177 6.22 14.37 -15.04
C TYR A 177 7.48 13.82 -15.67
N LEU A 178 8.57 14.54 -15.49
CA LEU A 178 9.91 14.05 -15.75
C LEU A 178 10.71 14.33 -14.49
N ASP A 179 11.31 13.30 -13.94
CA ASP A 179 12.10 13.36 -12.72
C ASP A 179 13.54 13.02 -13.07
N VAL A 180 14.43 13.97 -12.83
CA VAL A 180 15.87 13.85 -13.12
C VAL A 180 16.58 13.83 -11.78
N ARG A 181 17.22 12.70 -11.48
CA ARG A 181 17.94 12.51 -10.22
C ARG A 181 19.37 12.12 -10.50
N ALA A 182 20.32 12.73 -9.78
CA ALA A 182 21.70 12.28 -9.82
C ALA A 182 21.78 10.78 -9.49
N SER A 183 22.49 10.00 -10.31
CA SER A 183 22.63 8.56 -10.20
C SER A 183 24.10 8.18 -10.38
N GLY A 184 24.92 8.48 -9.37
CA GLY A 184 26.36 8.21 -9.38
C GLY A 184 27.21 9.33 -10.02
N PRO A 185 28.55 9.24 -9.94
CA PRO A 185 29.45 10.28 -10.46
C PRO A 185 29.26 10.51 -11.96
N GLY A 186 28.89 11.73 -12.34
CA GLY A 186 28.73 12.14 -13.74
C GLY A 186 27.46 11.62 -14.43
N CYS A 187 26.53 10.98 -13.72
CA CYS A 187 25.33 10.39 -14.31
C CYS A 187 24.05 10.84 -13.59
N ALA A 188 22.93 10.82 -14.33
CA ALA A 188 21.60 11.04 -13.80
C ALA A 188 20.62 9.98 -14.32
N SER A 189 19.69 9.56 -13.49
CA SER A 189 18.53 8.74 -13.89
C SER A 189 17.37 9.67 -14.22
N ILE A 190 16.73 9.41 -15.36
CA ILE A 190 15.54 10.13 -15.81
C ILE A 190 14.39 9.12 -15.87
N CYS A 191 13.29 9.45 -15.19
CA CYS A 191 12.06 8.66 -15.29
C CYS A 191 10.84 9.58 -15.33
N GLY A 192 9.76 9.12 -15.96
CA GLY A 192 8.61 9.98 -16.15
C GLY A 192 7.60 9.45 -17.12
N THR A 193 6.58 10.27 -17.35
CA THR A 193 5.57 10.06 -18.37
C THR A 193 5.30 11.41 -19.00
N VAL A 194 5.27 11.47 -20.33
CA VAL A 194 4.88 12.65 -21.11
C VAL A 194 3.90 12.20 -22.19
N ASP A 195 3.17 13.12 -22.83
CA ASP A 195 2.37 12.74 -23.99
C ASP A 195 3.25 12.35 -25.19
N ALA A 196 2.69 11.56 -26.10
CA ALA A 196 3.43 10.98 -27.22
C ALA A 196 4.08 12.04 -28.13
N ALA A 197 3.44 13.20 -28.32
CA ALA A 197 4.01 14.29 -29.10
C ALA A 197 5.25 14.88 -28.41
N THR A 198 5.17 15.12 -27.10
CA THR A 198 6.29 15.58 -26.28
C THR A 198 7.41 14.52 -26.21
N ALA A 199 7.05 13.23 -26.14
CA ALA A 199 8.01 12.12 -26.16
C ALA A 199 8.83 12.12 -27.46
N ALA A 200 8.18 12.30 -28.61
CA ALA A 200 8.87 12.33 -29.91
C ALA A 200 9.84 13.51 -30.04
N VAL A 201 9.48 14.68 -29.51
CA VAL A 201 10.38 15.85 -29.49
C VAL A 201 11.56 15.63 -28.55
N LEU A 202 11.31 15.04 -27.37
CA LEU A 202 12.36 14.72 -26.39
C LEU A 202 13.35 13.69 -26.95
N ASP A 203 12.85 12.65 -27.61
CA ASP A 203 13.65 11.58 -28.23
C ASP A 203 14.62 12.17 -29.28
N ALA A 204 14.10 12.97 -30.21
CA ALA A 204 14.91 13.65 -31.22
C ALA A 204 15.97 14.58 -30.61
N ALA A 205 15.61 15.33 -29.56
CA ALA A 205 16.56 16.21 -28.88
C ALA A 205 17.64 15.45 -28.10
N ILE A 206 17.35 14.25 -27.59
CA ILE A 206 18.33 13.38 -26.93
C ILE A 206 19.28 12.78 -27.97
N ASP A 207 18.76 12.33 -29.11
CA ASP A 207 19.59 11.84 -30.22
C ASP A 207 20.56 12.90 -30.73
N ASP A 208 20.14 14.16 -30.81
CA ASP A 208 21.00 15.28 -31.22
C ASP A 208 22.11 15.60 -30.19
N LEU A 209 21.94 15.19 -28.93
CA LEU A 209 22.91 15.40 -27.84
C LEU A 209 23.90 14.24 -27.67
N ALA A 210 23.65 13.09 -28.32
CA ALA A 210 24.46 11.86 -28.22
C ALA A 210 25.63 11.86 -29.22
#